data_AF-A0A9D8K2K9-F1
#
_entry.id   AF-A0A9D8K2K9-F1
#
_cell.length_a   1.000
_cell.length_b   1.000
_cell.length_c   1.000
_cell.angle_alpha   90.00
_cell.angle_beta   90.00
_cell.angle_gamma   90.00
#
_symmetry.space_group_name_H-M   'P 1'
#
loop_
_entity.id
_entity.type
_entity.pdbx_description
1 polymer ?
#
loop_
_entity_poly.entity_id
_entity_poly.type
_entity_poly.pdbx_seq_one_letter_code
_entity_poly.pdbx_strand_id
1 'polypeptide(L)'
;MRNFLSIGLSLIVVAAALTAAPAQPARAASFIVNSTADAVDVAPGNGVCETATAGQCTLRAAIQEANALAGDDSICSLSRNV
;
A
#
# COMPACT_ATOMS: atom_id res chain seq x y z
N MET A 1 47.86 -6.70 18.25
CA MET A 1 47.57 -5.44 17.50
C MET A 1 46.90 -5.68 16.13
N ARG A 2 46.73 -6.93 15.66
CA ARG A 2 46.21 -7.25 14.31
C ARG A 2 44.69 -7.52 14.28
N ASN A 3 44.07 -7.62 15.46
CA ASN A 3 42.73 -8.16 15.70
C ASN A 3 41.67 -7.05 15.83
N PHE A 4 42.08 -5.87 16.33
CA PHE A 4 41.22 -4.71 16.51
C PHE A 4 40.80 -4.07 15.17
N LEU A 5 41.66 -4.18 14.15
CA LEU A 5 41.39 -3.68 12.81
C LEU A 5 40.29 -4.49 12.08
N SER A 6 40.22 -5.80 12.33
CA SER A 6 39.22 -6.72 11.75
C SER A 6 37.82 -6.56 12.35
N ILE A 7 37.75 -6.27 13.66
CA ILE A 7 36.49 -6.03 14.38
C ILE A 7 35.87 -4.70 13.92
N GLY A 8 36.69 -3.64 13.81
CA GLY A 8 36.24 -2.34 13.30
C GLY A 8 35.69 -2.42 11.87
N LEU A 9 36.35 -3.19 10.99
CA LEU A 9 35.90 -3.40 9.62
C LEU A 9 34.56 -4.16 9.57
N SER A 10 34.39 -5.18 10.41
CA SER A 10 33.15 -5.98 10.47
C SER A 10 31.96 -5.17 10.97
N LEU A 11 32.16 -4.29 11.97
CA LEU A 11 31.13 -3.39 12.48
C LEU A 11 30.66 -2.38 11.43
N ILE A 12 31.59 -1.86 10.62
CA ILE A 12 31.27 -0.92 9.55
C ILE A 12 30.46 -1.61 8.45
N VAL A 13 30.81 -2.85 8.08
CA VAL A 13 30.07 -3.62 7.06
C VAL A 13 28.63 -3.92 7.51
N VAL A 14 28.43 -4.28 8.78
CA VAL A 14 27.08 -4.53 9.32
C VAL A 14 26.26 -3.24 9.39
N ALA A 15 26.86 -2.11 9.79
CA ALA A 15 26.18 -0.82 9.82
C ALA A 15 25.76 -0.35 8.41
N ALA A 16 26.63 -0.53 7.40
CA ALA A 16 26.33 -0.17 6.01
C ALA A 16 25.20 -1.02 5.40
N ALA A 17 25.10 -2.30 5.78
CA ALA A 17 24.02 -3.17 5.32
C ALA A 17 22.65 -2.78 5.89
N LEU A 18 22.60 -2.20 7.09
CA LEU A 18 21.33 -1.81 7.73
C LEU A 18 20.72 -0.53 7.13
N THR A 19 21.51 0.30 6.45
CA THR A 19 21.03 1.54 5.82
C THR A 19 20.60 1.37 4.36
N ALA A 20 20.91 0.23 3.73
CA ALA A 20 20.61 -0.03 2.33
C ALA A 20 19.29 -0.82 2.19
N ALA A 21 18.17 -0.21 2.56
CA ALA A 21 16.87 -0.77 2.21
C ALA A 21 16.60 -0.51 0.72
N PRO A 22 16.27 -1.55 -0.09
CA PRO A 22 15.87 -1.32 -1.47
C PRO A 22 14.56 -0.52 -1.48
N ALA A 23 14.53 0.59 -2.23
CA ALA A 23 13.28 1.31 -2.46
C ALA A 23 12.32 0.39 -3.21
N GLN A 24 11.27 -0.08 -2.52
CA GLN A 24 10.20 -0.82 -3.17
C GLN A 24 9.41 0.15 -4.06
N PRO A 25 9.05 -0.25 -5.29
CA PRO A 25 8.22 0.59 -6.14
C PRO A 25 6.92 0.90 -5.40
N ALA A 26 6.65 2.20 -5.21
CA ALA A 26 5.37 2.64 -4.66
C ALA A 26 4.27 2.16 -5.61
N ARG A 27 3.37 1.32 -5.11
CA ARG A 27 2.16 0.95 -5.84
C ARG A 27 1.11 1.97 -5.48
N ALA A 28 0.63 2.70 -6.48
CA ALA A 28 -0.53 3.58 -6.35
C ALA A 28 -1.71 2.89 -7.05
N ALA A 29 -2.66 2.38 -6.28
CA ALA A 29 -3.93 1.88 -6.78
C ALA A 29 -4.90 3.04 -7.01
N SER A 30 -5.78 2.88 -8.00
CA SER A 30 -6.86 3.82 -8.28
C SER A 30 -8.20 3.13 -8.09
N PHE A 31 -8.93 3.51 -7.04
CA PHE A 31 -10.24 2.96 -6.72
C PHE A 31 -11.34 3.88 -7.23
N ILE A 32 -12.19 3.35 -8.12
CA ILE A 32 -13.27 4.10 -8.76
C ILE A 32 -14.59 3.80 -8.04
N VAL A 33 -15.05 4.77 -7.26
CA VAL A 33 -16.36 4.68 -6.59
C VAL A 33 -17.47 4.81 -7.62
N ASN A 34 -18.34 3.81 -7.69
CA ASN A 34 -19.42 3.70 -8.67
C ASN A 34 -20.81 3.56 -8.03
N SER A 35 -20.89 3.50 -6.71
CA SER A 35 -22.14 3.39 -5.96
C SER A 35 -22.16 4.36 -4.78
N THR A 36 -23.32 4.99 -4.57
CA THR A 36 -23.60 5.85 -3.41
C THR A 36 -24.07 5.07 -2.19
N ALA A 37 -24.28 3.76 -2.32
CA ALA A 37 -24.56 2.91 -1.17
C ALA A 37 -23.38 2.93 -0.19
N ASP A 38 -23.65 2.55 1.04
CA ASP A 38 -22.62 2.39 2.05
C ASP A 38 -22.45 0.91 2.38
N ALA A 39 -21.38 0.30 1.90
CA ALA A 39 -21.04 -1.11 2.13
C ALA A 39 -19.53 -1.27 2.34
N VAL A 40 -19.12 -2.34 3.02
CA VAL A 40 -17.70 -2.65 3.24
C VAL A 40 -17.10 -3.36 2.02
N ASP A 41 -15.78 -3.32 1.90
CA ASP A 41 -15.07 -4.16 0.96
C ASP A 41 -15.18 -5.64 1.38
N VAL A 42 -15.33 -6.54 0.43
CA VAL A 42 -15.46 -7.98 0.68
C VAL A 42 -14.12 -8.65 1.00
N ALA A 43 -13.00 -8.08 0.52
CA ALA A 43 -11.67 -8.62 0.69
C ALA A 43 -10.56 -7.53 0.79
N PRO A 44 -10.52 -6.78 1.92
CA PRO A 44 -9.46 -5.82 2.28
C PRO A 44 -8.04 -6.21 1.86
N GLY A 45 -7.43 -5.42 0.97
CA GLY A 45 -6.02 -5.53 0.59
C GLY A 45 -5.74 -6.51 -0.55
N ASN A 46 -6.76 -6.96 -1.26
CA ASN A 46 -6.61 -7.71 -2.51
C ASN A 46 -6.28 -6.80 -3.71
N GLY A 47 -6.39 -5.48 -3.56
CA GLY A 47 -6.16 -4.50 -4.62
C GLY A 47 -7.37 -4.24 -5.51
N VAL A 48 -8.56 -4.66 -5.09
CA VAL A 48 -9.81 -4.54 -5.83
C VAL A 48 -10.88 -4.00 -4.89
N CYS A 49 -11.39 -2.80 -5.18
CA CYS A 49 -12.55 -2.26 -4.47
C CYS A 49 -13.82 -2.98 -4.93
N GLU A 50 -14.36 -3.86 -4.08
CA GLU A 50 -15.57 -4.62 -4.36
C GLU A 50 -16.33 -4.96 -3.08
N THR A 51 -17.62 -4.65 -3.05
CA THR A 51 -18.50 -5.07 -1.95
C THR A 51 -18.99 -6.51 -2.14
N ALA A 52 -19.89 -6.99 -1.28
CA ALA A 52 -20.59 -8.26 -1.52
C ALA A 52 -21.36 -8.31 -2.85
N THR A 53 -21.69 -7.16 -3.45
CA THR A 53 -22.25 -7.08 -4.81
C THR A 53 -21.11 -6.95 -5.82
N ALA A 54 -21.02 -7.90 -6.74
CA ALA A 54 -19.98 -7.91 -7.78
C ALA A 54 -19.98 -6.62 -8.60
N GLY A 55 -18.80 -6.03 -8.80
CA GLY A 55 -18.59 -4.79 -9.52
C GLY A 55 -19.06 -3.52 -8.80
N GLN A 56 -19.62 -3.61 -7.59
CA GLN A 56 -19.98 -2.44 -6.79
C GLN A 56 -18.79 -1.98 -5.94
N CYS A 57 -18.38 -0.73 -6.12
CA CYS A 57 -17.38 -0.06 -5.28
C CYS A 57 -18.04 1.17 -4.62
N THR A 58 -18.12 1.15 -3.29
CA THR A 58 -18.61 2.27 -2.49
C THR A 58 -17.44 3.08 -1.95
N LEU A 59 -17.70 4.31 -1.48
CA LEU A 59 -16.66 5.13 -0.86
C LEU A 59 -16.00 4.42 0.34
N ARG A 60 -16.80 3.76 1.18
CA ARG A 60 -16.29 3.05 2.35
C ARG A 60 -15.51 1.78 1.97
N ALA A 61 -15.87 1.09 0.89
CA ALA A 61 -15.08 -0.02 0.37
C ALA A 61 -13.72 0.49 -0.16
N ALA A 62 -13.71 1.56 -0.97
CA ALA A 62 -12.49 2.14 -1.51
C ALA A 62 -11.52 2.62 -0.42
N ILE A 63 -12.03 3.23 0.65
CA ILE A 63 -11.22 3.64 1.80
C ILE A 63 -10.64 2.42 2.54
N GLN A 64 -11.40 1.33 2.66
CA GLN A 64 -10.91 0.12 3.32
C GLN A 64 -9.80 -0.56 2.51
N GLU A 65 -9.94 -0.64 1.19
CA GLU A 65 -8.87 -1.13 0.32
C GLU A 65 -7.61 -0.28 0.42
N ALA A 66 -7.75 1.04 0.29
CA ALA A 66 -6.62 1.96 0.39
C ALA A 66 -5.90 1.88 1.74
N ASN A 67 -6.64 1.70 2.85
CA ASN A 67 -6.04 1.54 4.17
C ASN A 67 -5.37 0.18 4.39
N ALA A 68 -5.80 -0.85 3.66
CA ALA A 68 -5.21 -2.19 3.74
C ALA A 68 -3.93 -2.31 2.89
N LEU A 69 -3.80 -1.48 1.85
CA LEU A 69 -2.62 -1.41 1.02
C LEU A 69 -1.57 -0.44 1.60
N ALA A 70 -0.31 -0.70 1.25
CA ALA A 70 0.77 0.23 1.48
C ALA A 70 1.01 1.05 0.20
N GLY A 71 1.01 2.37 0.32
CA GLY A 71 1.25 3.27 -0.80
C GLY A 71 0.34 4.49 -0.79
N ASP A 72 0.57 5.40 -1.74
CA ASP A 72 -0.27 6.57 -1.96
C ASP A 72 -1.38 6.21 -2.96
N ASP A 73 -2.48 5.64 -2.45
CA ASP A 73 -3.63 5.27 -3.26
C ASP A 73 -4.56 6.45 -3.53
N SER A 74 -5.18 6.44 -4.71
CA SER A 74 -6.12 7.47 -5.15
C SER A 74 -7.55 6.94 -5.19
N ILE A 75 -8.47 7.66 -4.54
CA ILE A 75 -9.91 7.35 -4.57
C ILE A 75 -10.59 8.40 -5.45
N CYS A 76 -11.22 7.97 -6.54
CA CYS A 76 -11.94 8.84 -7.47
C CYS A 76 -13.41 8.42 -7.54
N SER A 77 -14.33 9.36 -7.43
CA SER A 77 -15.74 9.11 -7.73
C SER A 77 -15.98 9.22 -9.23
N LEU A 78 -16.76 8.32 -9.83
CA LEU A 78 -17.38 8.60 -11.12
C LEU A 78 -18.30 9.80 -10.93
N SER A 79 -17.86 10.99 -11.36
CA SER A 79 -18.77 12.10 -11.60
C SER A 79 -19.65 11.71 -12.79
N ARG A 80 -20.70 10.94 -12.52
CA ARG A 80 -21.86 10.87 -13.39
C ARG A 80 -22.47 12.25 -13.30
N ASN A 81 -22.07 13.13 -14.22
CA ASN A 81 -22.67 14.44 -14.42
C ASN A 81 -24.19 14.26 -14.52
N VAL A 82 -24.89 14.47 -13.41
CA VAL A 82 -26.34 14.65 -13.37
C VAL A 82 -26.67 15.94 -14.11
#